data_AF-A0A1I3Z644-F1
#
_entry.id   AF-A0A1I3Z644-F1
#
_cell.length_a   1.000
_cell.length_b   1.000
_cell.length_c   1.000
_cell.angle_alpha   90.00
_cell.angle_beta   90.00
_cell.angle_gamma   90.00
#
_symmetry.space_group_name_H-M   'P 1'
#
loop_
_entity.id
_entity.type
_entity.pdbx_description
1 polymer ?
#
loop_
_entity_poly.entity_id
_entity_poly.type
_entity_poly.pdbx_seq_one_letter_code
_entity_poly.pdbx_strand_id
1 'polypeptide(L)'
;MRLLRAWLFGLLLAGIAIAAPAAMAQGQRVALVVGNANYTAASVARLANPLNDAADVAAALSRLGFGVTVLSDGRQDAMRRALRDFGRAAEEADQAIVFFAGHGIEMGGENWLLPVDVEMRAEGDVQHEAIRLRDVMETVARARSLGLVILDACRDDPFRNRMQRSAGVQRSVGRGLARVEPARSAVLVAYAAKEGSTAADGAGRNSPYTTALLRHLGNSALEVYDLFREVHEDVVEATRGQQQPAIYGQMGRQRVFLAGVAPGAARPPQPATLPAITTTPIPPTRPSTQFSDTALQLEQAQAALGRRHFAQAFAILSPIARSGDATALYLIGAMYRWGQGRPQDPPAAVEYLSAAADRGHADAMTTLASMYRTGVGVPRDIPRALHWYMNAARLDHINASYRLALIYHQGDGVARDPVQAMMWLLVAEGRSPEPARLQAQIDAQLTPDQRREAERRLRQWRAAVSR
;
A
#
# COMPACT_ATOMS: atom_id res chain seq x y z
N MET A 1 42.83 -37.08 -66.58
CA MET A 1 41.52 -36.59 -67.07
C MET A 1 40.41 -37.22 -66.25
N ARG A 2 39.77 -36.48 -65.33
CA ARG A 2 38.35 -36.59 -64.96
C ARG A 2 37.99 -35.58 -63.85
N LEU A 3 37.01 -34.73 -64.19
CA LEU A 3 35.97 -34.13 -63.36
C LEU A 3 36.32 -32.94 -62.44
N LEU A 4 36.02 -31.75 -62.98
CA LEU A 4 35.79 -30.49 -62.26
C LEU A 4 34.58 -30.62 -61.30
N ARG A 5 34.73 -30.13 -60.06
CA ARG A 5 33.62 -29.71 -59.20
C ARG A 5 33.76 -28.22 -58.92
N ALA A 6 32.77 -27.45 -59.38
CA ALA A 6 32.63 -26.03 -59.10
C ALA A 6 32.11 -25.82 -57.67
N TRP A 7 32.67 -24.85 -56.96
CA TRP A 7 32.08 -24.28 -55.74
C TRP A 7 32.01 -22.77 -55.91
N LEU A 8 30.78 -22.23 -55.94
CA LEU A 8 30.49 -20.81 -55.85
C LEU A 8 30.86 -20.32 -54.45
N PHE A 9 31.72 -19.31 -54.37
CA PHE A 9 31.94 -18.53 -53.15
C PHE A 9 30.82 -17.49 -53.00
N GLY A 10 30.01 -17.65 -51.95
CA GLY A 10 29.10 -16.60 -51.47
C GLY A 10 29.89 -15.53 -50.71
N LEU A 11 29.76 -14.28 -51.15
CA LEU A 11 30.25 -13.09 -50.45
C LEU A 11 29.47 -12.90 -49.14
N LEU A 12 30.13 -13.11 -48.00
CA LEU A 12 29.61 -12.74 -46.68
C LEU A 12 30.25 -11.40 -46.30
N LEU A 13 29.47 -10.32 -46.46
CA LEU A 13 29.80 -9.00 -45.94
C LEU A 13 29.83 -9.07 -44.41
N ALA A 14 31.03 -9.09 -43.85
CA ALA A 14 31.25 -8.91 -42.42
C ALA A 14 30.91 -7.45 -42.06
N GLY A 15 29.74 -7.25 -41.47
CA GLY A 15 29.39 -5.99 -40.82
C GLY A 15 30.24 -5.81 -39.55
N ILE A 16 31.24 -4.92 -39.63
CA ILE A 16 31.99 -4.46 -38.46
C ILE A 16 31.04 -3.55 -37.66
N ALA A 17 30.53 -4.04 -36.55
CA ALA A 17 29.84 -3.21 -35.56
C ALA A 17 30.91 -2.40 -34.80
N ILE A 18 31.02 -1.10 -35.11
CA ILE A 18 31.76 -0.15 -34.29
C ILE A 18 30.97 0.00 -32.98
N ALA A 19 31.42 -0.67 -31.93
CA ALA A 19 30.90 -0.47 -30.58
C ALA A 19 31.34 0.93 -30.11
N ALA A 20 30.40 1.88 -30.13
CA ALA A 20 30.55 3.10 -29.34
C ALA A 20 30.66 2.70 -27.86
N PRO A 21 31.47 3.39 -27.04
CA PRO A 21 31.56 3.06 -25.64
C PRO A 21 30.18 3.30 -25.02
N ALA A 22 29.54 2.22 -24.58
CA ALA A 22 28.30 2.28 -23.84
C ALA A 22 28.55 3.15 -22.61
N ALA A 23 27.86 4.29 -22.55
CA ALA A 23 27.80 5.09 -21.34
C ALA A 23 27.38 4.18 -20.19
N MET A 24 28.29 3.92 -19.25
CA MET A 24 27.92 3.29 -17.99
C MET A 24 26.96 4.24 -17.27
N ALA A 25 25.75 3.75 -16.92
CA ALA A 25 25.01 4.04 -15.68
C ALA A 25 23.47 4.10 -15.87
N GLN A 26 22.78 2.97 -15.69
CA GLN A 26 21.45 2.90 -15.06
C GLN A 26 21.23 1.45 -14.62
N GLY A 27 20.89 1.19 -13.36
CA GLY A 27 20.73 -0.19 -12.88
C GLY A 27 19.53 -0.88 -13.53
N GLN A 28 19.59 -2.21 -13.57
CA GLN A 28 18.63 -3.03 -14.32
C GLN A 28 17.22 -2.87 -13.73
N ARG A 29 16.20 -2.79 -14.60
CA ARG A 29 14.78 -2.79 -14.22
C ARG A 29 14.15 -4.06 -14.75
N VAL A 30 13.43 -4.81 -13.93
CA VAL A 30 12.89 -6.12 -14.31
C VAL A 30 11.40 -6.23 -13.99
N ALA A 31 10.64 -6.89 -14.86
CA ALA A 31 9.23 -7.15 -14.61
C ALA A 31 8.83 -8.58 -14.97
N LEU A 32 7.98 -9.18 -14.15
CA LEU A 32 7.27 -10.42 -14.45
C LEU A 32 5.78 -10.10 -14.58
N VAL A 33 5.21 -10.40 -15.73
CA VAL A 33 3.82 -10.09 -16.07
C VAL A 33 3.08 -11.39 -16.35
N VAL A 34 2.06 -11.68 -15.56
CA VAL A 34 1.28 -12.91 -15.64
C VAL A 34 -0.17 -12.59 -15.95
N GLY A 35 -0.72 -13.24 -16.97
CA GLY A 35 -2.14 -13.14 -17.33
C GLY A 35 -2.75 -14.54 -17.42
N ASN A 36 -3.67 -14.85 -16.51
CA ASN A 36 -4.34 -16.15 -16.43
C ASN A 36 -5.83 -15.99 -16.75
N ALA A 37 -6.28 -16.58 -17.85
CA ALA A 37 -7.65 -16.51 -18.33
C ALA A 37 -8.30 -17.88 -18.50
N ASN A 38 -7.56 -18.84 -19.04
CA ASN A 38 -8.08 -20.13 -19.50
C ASN A 38 -7.85 -21.24 -18.47
N TYR A 39 -8.61 -21.20 -17.37
CA TYR A 39 -8.54 -22.20 -16.31
C TYR A 39 -9.02 -23.58 -16.79
N THR A 40 -8.26 -24.63 -16.49
CA THR A 40 -8.58 -26.00 -16.91
C THR A 40 -9.61 -26.66 -16.01
N ALA A 41 -9.65 -26.28 -14.74
CA ALA A 41 -10.65 -26.76 -13.81
C ALA A 41 -12.03 -26.21 -14.18
N ALA A 42 -12.97 -27.09 -14.48
CA ALA A 42 -14.36 -26.72 -14.82
C ALA A 42 -15.09 -25.95 -13.70
N SER A 43 -14.54 -25.94 -12.49
CA SER A 43 -15.05 -25.16 -11.36
C SER A 43 -14.66 -23.69 -11.38
N VAL A 44 -13.67 -23.30 -12.17
CA VAL A 44 -13.13 -21.95 -12.23
C VAL A 44 -13.58 -21.30 -13.52
N ALA A 45 -14.27 -20.16 -13.41
CA ALA A 45 -14.74 -19.43 -14.58
C ALA A 45 -13.56 -18.87 -15.38
N ARG A 46 -13.65 -18.98 -16.71
CA ARG A 46 -12.76 -18.30 -17.64
C ARG A 46 -12.91 -16.78 -17.47
N LEU A 47 -11.81 -16.06 -17.52
CA LEU A 47 -11.78 -14.59 -17.50
C LEU A 47 -11.54 -14.05 -18.91
N ALA A 48 -12.13 -12.90 -19.23
CA ALA A 48 -12.09 -12.36 -20.60
C ALA A 48 -10.79 -11.61 -20.95
N ASN A 49 -10.29 -10.82 -20.00
CA ASN A 49 -9.29 -9.78 -20.25
C ASN A 49 -7.85 -10.04 -19.76
N PRO A 50 -7.55 -10.97 -18.81
CA PRO A 50 -6.19 -11.11 -18.26
C PRO A 50 -5.05 -11.29 -19.28
N LEU A 51 -5.30 -11.93 -20.42
CA LEU A 51 -4.31 -12.09 -21.47
C LEU A 51 -4.00 -10.77 -22.20
N ASN A 52 -5.03 -9.95 -22.47
CA ASN A 52 -4.86 -8.63 -23.05
C ASN A 52 -4.23 -7.67 -22.03
N ASP A 53 -4.69 -7.72 -20.78
CA ASP A 53 -4.16 -6.90 -19.69
C ASP A 53 -2.65 -7.13 -19.52
N ALA A 54 -2.24 -8.40 -19.44
CA ALA A 54 -0.84 -8.77 -19.35
C ALA A 54 -0.03 -8.32 -20.57
N ALA A 55 -0.54 -8.53 -21.79
CA ALA A 55 0.17 -8.13 -23.01
C ALA A 55 0.40 -6.61 -23.08
N ASP A 56 -0.65 -5.82 -22.80
CA ASP A 56 -0.59 -4.37 -22.92
C ASP A 56 0.25 -3.75 -21.79
N VAL A 57 0.18 -4.28 -20.56
CA VAL A 57 1.05 -3.87 -19.43
C VAL A 57 2.51 -4.21 -19.71
N ALA A 58 2.78 -5.42 -20.24
CA ALA A 58 4.14 -5.82 -20.62
C ALA A 58 4.74 -4.88 -21.67
N ALA A 59 3.96 -4.49 -22.68
CA ALA A 59 4.39 -3.53 -23.68
C ALA A 59 4.67 -2.14 -23.09
N ALA A 60 3.84 -1.69 -22.14
CA ALA A 60 4.05 -0.42 -21.44
C ALA A 60 5.33 -0.43 -20.59
N LEU A 61 5.56 -1.48 -19.80
CA LEU A 61 6.76 -1.63 -18.98
C LEU A 61 8.03 -1.75 -19.85
N SER A 62 7.94 -2.44 -20.99
CA SER A 62 9.05 -2.51 -21.95
C SER A 62 9.44 -1.13 -22.49
N ARG A 63 8.47 -0.27 -22.80
CA ARG A 63 8.72 1.13 -23.22
C ARG A 63 9.38 1.98 -22.12
N LEU A 64 9.15 1.64 -20.85
CA LEU A 64 9.81 2.26 -19.70
C LEU A 64 11.20 1.66 -19.42
N GLY A 65 11.66 0.72 -20.26
CA GLY A 65 12.98 0.11 -20.15
C GLY A 65 13.08 -0.96 -19.08
N PHE A 66 11.99 -1.66 -18.76
CA PHE A 66 12.04 -2.90 -17.99
C PHE A 66 12.39 -4.08 -18.90
N GLY A 67 13.23 -5.00 -18.43
CA GLY A 67 13.31 -6.35 -18.98
C GLY A 67 12.07 -7.13 -18.54
N VAL A 68 11.15 -7.37 -19.48
CA VAL A 68 9.84 -7.96 -19.17
C VAL A 68 9.79 -9.44 -19.56
N THR A 69 9.44 -10.29 -18.60
CA THR A 69 9.06 -11.69 -18.82
C THR A 69 7.54 -11.79 -18.77
N VAL A 70 6.91 -12.32 -19.82
CA VAL A 70 5.46 -12.52 -19.89
C VAL A 70 5.12 -14.00 -19.76
N LEU A 71 4.15 -14.32 -18.92
CA LEU A 71 3.58 -15.65 -18.79
C LEU A 71 2.06 -15.59 -19.04
N SER A 72 1.62 -16.20 -20.14
CA SER A 72 0.21 -16.32 -20.51
C SER A 72 -0.31 -17.69 -20.10
N ASP A 73 -1.45 -17.73 -19.41
CA ASP A 73 -2.04 -18.95 -18.85
C ASP A 73 -1.02 -19.79 -18.09
N GLY A 74 -0.40 -19.15 -17.11
CA GLY A 74 0.65 -19.72 -16.29
C GLY A 74 0.17 -20.93 -15.52
N ARG A 75 0.72 -22.10 -15.88
CA ARG A 75 0.63 -23.32 -15.06
C ARG A 75 1.47 -23.17 -13.79
N GLN A 76 1.13 -23.93 -12.76
CA GLN A 76 1.75 -23.81 -11.43
C GLN A 76 3.28 -23.90 -11.50
N ASP A 77 3.80 -24.94 -12.14
CA ASP A 77 5.23 -25.15 -12.31
C ASP A 77 5.93 -24.03 -13.07
N ALA A 78 5.27 -23.48 -14.09
CA ALA A 78 5.78 -22.38 -14.89
C ALA A 78 5.81 -21.08 -14.07
N MET A 79 4.75 -20.80 -13.30
CA MET A 79 4.71 -19.65 -12.39
C MET A 79 5.79 -19.75 -11.30
N ARG A 80 5.96 -20.92 -10.68
CA ARG A 80 7.01 -21.14 -9.67
C ARG A 80 8.41 -20.98 -10.25
N ARG A 81 8.67 -21.49 -11.47
CA ARG A 81 9.94 -21.28 -12.17
C ARG A 81 10.17 -19.81 -12.50
N ALA A 82 9.18 -19.15 -13.09
CA ALA A 82 9.26 -17.74 -13.47
C ALA A 82 9.54 -16.84 -12.25
N LEU A 83 8.91 -17.08 -11.10
CA LEU A 83 9.18 -16.34 -9.87
C LEU A 83 10.60 -16.59 -9.33
N ARG A 84 11.12 -17.81 -9.41
CA ARG A 84 12.51 -18.10 -9.02
C ARG A 84 13.52 -17.39 -9.91
N ASP A 85 13.31 -17.42 -11.23
CA ASP A 85 14.19 -16.77 -12.19
C ASP A 85 14.12 -15.25 -12.08
N PHE A 86 12.90 -14.71 -11.95
CA PHE A 86 12.66 -13.29 -11.67
C PHE A 86 13.30 -12.85 -10.36
N GLY A 87 13.24 -13.66 -9.30
CA GLY A 87 13.88 -13.36 -8.02
C GLY A 87 15.39 -13.23 -8.10
N ARG A 88 16.06 -14.04 -8.94
CA ARG A 88 17.49 -13.89 -9.21
C ARG A 88 17.79 -12.58 -9.94
N ALA A 89 16.98 -12.25 -10.95
CA ALA A 89 17.12 -10.99 -11.67
C ALA A 89 16.84 -9.76 -10.77
N ALA A 90 15.91 -9.89 -9.81
CA ALA A 90 15.54 -8.81 -8.90
C ALA A 90 16.67 -8.43 -7.93
N GLU A 91 17.60 -9.33 -7.58
CA GLU A 91 18.74 -9.04 -6.69
C GLU A 91 19.72 -8.03 -7.31
N GLU A 92 19.82 -8.01 -8.64
CA GLU A 92 20.68 -7.08 -9.37
C GLU A 92 19.93 -5.82 -9.85
N ALA A 93 18.61 -5.81 -9.71
CA ALA A 93 17.74 -4.77 -10.23
C ALA A 93 17.53 -3.60 -9.26
N ASP A 94 17.43 -2.39 -9.79
CA ASP A 94 16.99 -1.22 -9.05
C ASP A 94 15.49 -1.29 -8.78
N GLN A 95 14.71 -1.76 -9.76
CA GLN A 95 13.25 -1.88 -9.66
C GLN A 95 12.79 -3.26 -10.14
N ALA A 96 11.92 -3.90 -9.36
CA ALA A 96 11.30 -5.17 -9.67
C ALA A 96 9.77 -5.06 -9.61
N ILE A 97 9.09 -5.40 -10.70
CA ILE A 97 7.62 -5.35 -10.79
C ILE A 97 7.07 -6.75 -11.04
N VAL A 98 6.06 -7.16 -10.28
CA VAL A 98 5.20 -8.28 -10.64
C VAL A 98 3.80 -7.77 -10.93
N PHE A 99 3.30 -8.02 -12.14
CA PHE A 99 1.90 -7.82 -12.50
C PHE A 99 1.22 -9.17 -12.60
N PHE A 100 0.05 -9.32 -11.97
CA PHE A 100 -0.78 -10.52 -12.08
C PHE A 100 -2.22 -10.13 -12.38
N ALA A 101 -2.76 -10.65 -13.48
CA ALA A 101 -4.18 -10.64 -13.80
C ALA A 101 -4.72 -12.09 -13.82
N GLY A 102 -5.81 -12.35 -13.10
CA GLY A 102 -6.37 -13.71 -12.95
C GLY A 102 -7.23 -13.87 -11.69
N HIS A 103 -7.54 -15.10 -11.30
CA HIS A 103 -8.20 -15.39 -10.03
C HIS A 103 -7.23 -15.40 -8.85
N GLY A 104 -7.69 -14.90 -7.70
CA GLY A 104 -7.00 -15.01 -6.43
C GLY A 104 -7.96 -15.23 -5.26
N ILE A 105 -7.50 -15.91 -4.21
CA ILE A 105 -8.31 -16.26 -3.04
C ILE A 105 -7.58 -15.94 -1.73
N GLU A 106 -8.36 -15.67 -0.68
CA GLU A 106 -7.88 -15.69 0.71
C GLU A 106 -8.24 -17.03 1.33
N MET A 107 -7.24 -17.68 1.92
CA MET A 107 -7.45 -18.89 2.69
C MET A 107 -6.46 -18.97 3.85
N GLY A 108 -6.99 -19.11 5.06
CA GLY A 108 -6.19 -19.24 6.28
C GLY A 108 -5.44 -17.96 6.66
N GLY A 109 -5.98 -16.78 6.32
CA GLY A 109 -5.34 -15.48 6.55
C GLY A 109 -4.25 -15.14 5.54
N GLU A 110 -4.09 -15.93 4.48
CA GLU A 110 -3.09 -15.72 3.43
C GLU A 110 -3.75 -15.53 2.06
N ASN A 111 -3.08 -14.75 1.22
CA ASN A 111 -3.48 -14.48 -0.15
C ASN A 111 -2.78 -15.43 -1.14
N TRP A 112 -3.55 -15.96 -2.07
CA TRP A 112 -3.11 -16.95 -3.05
C TRP A 112 -3.51 -16.53 -4.47
N LEU A 113 -2.56 -16.58 -5.40
CA LEU A 113 -2.76 -16.36 -6.82
C LEU A 113 -2.91 -17.72 -7.51
N LEU A 114 -3.93 -17.87 -8.36
CA LEU A 114 -4.30 -19.16 -8.92
C LEU A 114 -3.69 -19.40 -10.31
N PRO A 115 -2.86 -20.45 -10.48
CA PRO A 115 -2.48 -20.97 -11.78
C PRO A 115 -3.67 -21.47 -12.58
N VAL A 116 -3.53 -21.56 -13.90
CA VAL A 116 -4.64 -22.04 -14.76
C VAL A 116 -4.96 -23.51 -14.56
N ASP A 117 -4.00 -24.30 -14.10
CA ASP A 117 -4.14 -25.74 -13.83
C ASP A 117 -4.45 -26.06 -12.36
N VAL A 118 -4.91 -25.07 -11.58
CA VAL A 118 -5.27 -25.25 -10.18
C VAL A 118 -6.40 -26.29 -10.01
N GLU A 119 -6.18 -27.28 -9.13
CA GLU A 119 -7.21 -28.25 -8.74
C GLU A 119 -7.29 -28.36 -7.22
N MET A 120 -8.30 -27.77 -6.60
CA MET A 120 -8.50 -27.85 -5.14
C MET A 120 -9.67 -28.77 -4.78
N ARG A 121 -9.39 -29.82 -3.99
CA ARG A 121 -10.39 -30.76 -3.46
C ARG A 121 -10.65 -30.50 -1.97
N ALA A 122 -9.60 -30.10 -1.25
CA ALA A 122 -9.63 -29.70 0.15
C ALA A 122 -8.91 -28.36 0.37
N GLU A 123 -9.21 -27.69 1.50
CA GLU A 123 -8.59 -26.39 1.84
C GLU A 123 -7.05 -26.49 2.00
N GLY A 124 -6.51 -27.65 2.39
CA GLY A 124 -5.07 -27.86 2.51
C GLY A 124 -4.32 -27.86 1.17
N ASP A 125 -5.01 -28.11 0.06
CA ASP A 125 -4.40 -28.23 -1.27
C ASP A 125 -3.84 -26.88 -1.74
N VAL A 126 -4.40 -25.76 -1.27
CA VAL A 126 -3.99 -24.40 -1.67
C VAL A 126 -2.48 -24.15 -1.54
N GLN A 127 -1.82 -24.79 -0.57
CA GLN A 127 -0.39 -24.62 -0.32
C GLN A 127 0.49 -25.23 -1.41
N HIS A 128 0.00 -26.31 -2.01
CA HIS A 128 0.68 -27.03 -3.10
C HIS A 128 0.23 -26.48 -4.44
N GLU A 129 -1.07 -26.18 -4.55
CA GLU A 129 -1.76 -25.87 -5.81
C GLU A 129 -1.63 -24.42 -6.29
N ALA A 130 -1.50 -23.46 -5.36
CA ALA A 130 -1.50 -22.03 -5.65
C ALA A 130 -0.17 -21.35 -5.32
N ILE A 131 -0.03 -20.09 -5.76
CA ILE A 131 1.14 -19.25 -5.49
C ILE A 131 0.82 -18.30 -4.35
N ARG A 132 1.57 -18.37 -3.25
CA ARG A 132 1.37 -17.49 -2.10
C ARG A 132 1.83 -16.07 -2.45
N LEU A 133 0.98 -15.08 -2.24
CA LEU A 133 1.30 -13.67 -2.51
C LEU A 133 2.48 -13.17 -1.68
N ARG A 134 2.66 -13.70 -0.46
CA ARG A 134 3.81 -13.39 0.40
C ARG A 134 5.13 -13.68 -0.30
N ASP A 135 5.24 -14.82 -0.98
CA ASP A 135 6.46 -15.23 -1.66
C ASP A 135 6.75 -14.30 -2.85
N VAL A 136 5.70 -13.83 -3.53
CA VAL A 136 5.81 -12.81 -4.58
C VAL A 136 6.33 -11.48 -4.01
N MET A 137 5.79 -11.04 -2.88
CA MET A 137 6.26 -9.84 -2.17
C MET A 137 7.73 -9.97 -1.75
N GLU A 138 8.14 -11.13 -1.23
CA GLU A 138 9.53 -11.40 -0.86
C GLU A 138 10.47 -11.41 -2.07
N THR A 139 9.95 -11.80 -3.24
CA THR A 139 10.69 -11.81 -4.49
C THR A 139 10.96 -10.38 -4.99
N VAL A 140 9.94 -9.51 -5.06
CA VAL A 140 10.14 -8.11 -5.46
C VAL A 140 10.94 -7.30 -4.44
N ALA A 141 10.90 -7.69 -3.17
CA ALA A 141 11.65 -7.03 -2.10
C ALA A 141 13.17 -7.19 -2.19
N ARG A 142 13.67 -7.95 -3.16
CA ARG A 142 15.10 -8.12 -3.46
C ARG A 142 15.68 -6.95 -4.26
N ALA A 143 14.84 -6.16 -4.93
CA ALA A 143 15.26 -4.98 -5.66
C ALA A 143 15.77 -3.87 -4.73
N ARG A 144 16.68 -3.05 -5.27
CA ARG A 144 17.41 -2.04 -4.47
C ARG A 144 16.57 -0.83 -4.09
N SER A 145 15.64 -0.41 -4.95
CA SER A 145 14.90 0.85 -4.78
C SER A 145 13.38 0.71 -4.79
N LEU A 146 12.84 -0.26 -5.53
CA LEU A 146 11.39 -0.50 -5.59
C LEU A 146 11.08 -1.97 -5.87
N GLY A 147 10.33 -2.59 -4.96
CA GLY A 147 9.54 -3.78 -5.24
C GLY A 147 8.07 -3.40 -5.38
N LEU A 148 7.43 -3.74 -6.50
CA LEU A 148 6.03 -3.42 -6.73
C LEU A 148 5.28 -4.67 -7.18
N VAL A 149 4.19 -4.98 -6.50
CA VAL A 149 3.24 -6.02 -6.92
C VAL A 149 1.94 -5.35 -7.33
N ILE A 150 1.47 -5.61 -8.54
CA ILE A 150 0.22 -5.11 -9.09
C ILE A 150 -0.72 -6.30 -9.30
N LEU A 151 -1.86 -6.27 -8.65
CA LEU A 151 -2.82 -7.37 -8.61
C LEU A 151 -4.14 -6.93 -9.24
N ASP A 152 -4.30 -7.28 -10.52
CA ASP A 152 -5.58 -7.23 -11.23
C ASP A 152 -6.33 -8.56 -11.07
N ALA A 153 -6.45 -8.99 -9.82
CA ALA A 153 -7.00 -10.29 -9.48
C ALA A 153 -8.50 -10.18 -9.15
N CYS A 154 -9.31 -11.03 -9.78
CA CYS A 154 -10.69 -11.24 -9.37
C CYS A 154 -10.73 -11.81 -7.95
N ARG A 155 -11.63 -11.25 -7.15
CA ARG A 155 -11.76 -11.49 -5.70
C ARG A 155 -12.94 -12.42 -5.36
N ASP A 156 -13.49 -13.11 -6.34
CA ASP A 156 -14.52 -14.12 -6.08
C ASP A 156 -13.85 -15.48 -5.87
N ASP A 157 -14.14 -16.17 -4.77
CA ASP A 157 -13.63 -17.53 -4.49
C ASP A 157 -14.40 -18.54 -5.36
N PRO A 158 -13.78 -19.11 -6.42
CA PRO A 158 -14.48 -20.02 -7.33
C PRO A 158 -14.72 -21.40 -6.72
N PHE A 159 -14.14 -21.70 -5.54
CA PHE A 159 -14.22 -23.00 -4.88
C PHE A 159 -15.12 -23.00 -3.64
N ARG A 160 -15.72 -21.86 -3.29
CA ARG A 160 -16.51 -21.63 -2.07
C ARG A 160 -17.58 -22.67 -1.77
N ASN A 161 -18.25 -23.21 -2.80
CA ASN A 161 -19.40 -24.10 -2.64
C ASN A 161 -19.05 -25.59 -2.77
N ARG A 162 -17.78 -25.96 -3.00
CA ARG A 162 -17.38 -27.34 -3.33
C ARG A 162 -16.26 -27.93 -2.48
N MET A 163 -15.52 -27.13 -1.72
CA MET A 163 -14.46 -27.63 -0.84
C MET A 163 -15.00 -28.29 0.44
N GLN A 164 -14.42 -29.44 0.80
CA GLN A 164 -14.66 -30.06 2.10
C GLN A 164 -14.04 -29.19 3.20
N ARG A 165 -14.89 -28.69 4.12
CA ARG A 165 -14.47 -27.80 5.21
C ARG A 165 -13.67 -28.58 6.25
N SER A 166 -12.48 -28.11 6.58
CA SER A 166 -11.76 -28.60 7.76
C SER A 166 -12.25 -27.86 9.00
N ALA A 167 -12.59 -28.59 10.06
CA ALA A 167 -13.02 -27.97 11.31
C ALA A 167 -11.86 -27.15 11.91
N GLY A 168 -11.99 -25.83 11.97
CA GLY A 168 -11.04 -24.94 12.67
C GLY A 168 -10.46 -23.76 11.89
N VAL A 169 -10.70 -23.64 10.58
CA VAL A 169 -10.23 -22.50 9.77
C VAL A 169 -11.37 -21.49 9.59
N GLN A 170 -11.35 -20.39 10.35
CA GLN A 170 -12.21 -19.24 10.07
C GLN A 170 -11.61 -18.44 8.92
N ARG A 171 -12.37 -18.30 7.81
CA ARG A 171 -12.03 -17.33 6.76
C ARG A 171 -12.22 -15.93 7.32
N SER A 172 -11.19 -15.12 7.23
CA SER A 172 -11.21 -13.75 7.76
C SER A 172 -12.05 -12.82 6.88
N VAL A 173 -12.23 -13.15 5.60
CA VAL A 173 -12.99 -12.33 4.64
C VAL A 173 -14.05 -13.17 3.90
N GLY A 174 -15.25 -12.62 3.74
CA GLY A 174 -16.35 -13.27 3.02
C GLY A 174 -16.20 -13.30 1.48
N ARG A 175 -15.24 -12.57 0.91
CA ARG A 175 -14.91 -12.43 -0.54
C ARG A 175 -13.45 -11.99 -0.77
N GLY A 176 -12.64 -12.79 -1.47
CA GLY A 176 -11.38 -12.36 -2.13
C GLY A 176 -10.13 -12.21 -1.27
N LEU A 177 -9.06 -11.64 -1.86
CA LEU A 177 -7.76 -11.42 -1.21
C LEU A 177 -7.88 -10.52 0.04
N ALA A 178 -7.28 -10.88 1.16
CA ALA A 178 -7.16 -10.01 2.33
C ALA A 178 -6.24 -8.80 2.08
N ARG A 179 -6.34 -7.78 2.94
CA ARG A 179 -5.33 -6.72 3.03
C ARG A 179 -3.98 -7.32 3.45
N VAL A 180 -2.89 -6.81 2.87
CA VAL A 180 -1.51 -7.16 3.28
C VAL A 180 -0.73 -5.91 3.66
N GLU A 181 0.22 -6.06 4.59
CA GLU A 181 1.19 -5.03 4.93
C GLU A 181 2.61 -5.60 4.69
N PRO A 182 3.33 -5.12 3.66
CA PRO A 182 4.68 -5.58 3.37
C PRO A 182 5.64 -5.34 4.54
N ALA A 183 6.45 -6.35 4.87
CA ALA A 183 7.36 -6.31 6.02
C ALA A 183 8.64 -5.46 5.80
N ARG A 184 8.94 -5.06 4.55
CA ARG A 184 10.12 -4.28 4.18
C ARG A 184 9.72 -2.92 3.61
N SER A 185 10.47 -1.88 3.98
CA SER A 185 10.40 -0.57 3.32
C SER A 185 10.83 -0.70 1.86
N ALA A 186 10.16 0.02 0.96
CA ALA A 186 10.31 -0.03 -0.50
C ALA A 186 9.57 -1.17 -1.23
N VAL A 187 8.62 -1.83 -0.56
CA VAL A 187 7.66 -2.74 -1.23
C VAL A 187 6.27 -2.11 -1.23
N LEU A 188 5.65 -2.08 -2.40
CA LEU A 188 4.27 -1.65 -2.62
C LEU A 188 3.44 -2.78 -3.20
N VAL A 189 2.18 -2.87 -2.77
CA VAL A 189 1.20 -3.81 -3.34
C VAL A 189 -0.04 -3.03 -3.73
N ALA A 190 -0.30 -2.93 -5.03
CA ALA A 190 -1.47 -2.30 -5.60
C ALA A 190 -2.51 -3.36 -5.97
N TYR A 191 -3.71 -3.26 -5.41
CA TYR A 191 -4.85 -4.11 -5.72
C TYR A 191 -5.84 -3.37 -6.60
N ALA A 192 -6.37 -4.05 -7.60
CA ALA A 192 -7.45 -3.55 -8.44
C ALA A 192 -8.77 -3.36 -7.71
N ALA A 193 -8.99 -4.09 -6.61
CA ALA A 193 -10.13 -3.96 -5.74
C ALA A 193 -9.70 -4.11 -4.28
N LYS A 194 -10.23 -3.30 -3.37
CA LYS A 194 -10.02 -3.40 -1.92
C LYS A 194 -10.88 -4.51 -1.33
N GLU A 195 -10.65 -4.81 -0.05
CA GLU A 195 -11.47 -5.73 0.72
C GLU A 195 -12.95 -5.33 0.67
N GLY A 196 -13.83 -6.30 0.39
CA GLY A 196 -15.26 -6.06 0.23
C GLY A 196 -15.72 -5.50 -1.12
N SER A 197 -14.82 -5.28 -2.09
CA SER A 197 -15.15 -4.92 -3.48
C SER A 197 -14.66 -5.97 -4.48
N THR A 198 -15.34 -6.08 -5.62
CA THR A 198 -14.99 -7.04 -6.69
C THR A 198 -14.26 -6.31 -7.81
N ALA A 199 -13.15 -6.87 -8.28
CA ALA A 199 -12.50 -6.37 -9.49
C ALA A 199 -13.39 -6.73 -10.68
N ALA A 200 -13.77 -5.74 -11.48
CA ALA A 200 -14.59 -5.96 -12.65
C ALA A 200 -13.70 -6.37 -13.83
N ASP A 201 -14.09 -7.42 -14.55
CA ASP A 201 -13.43 -7.75 -15.81
C ASP A 201 -13.65 -6.65 -16.86
N GLY A 202 -14.79 -5.95 -16.82
CA GLY A 202 -15.16 -4.94 -17.80
C GLY A 202 -15.60 -5.53 -19.16
N ALA A 203 -16.18 -4.69 -20.03
CA ALA A 203 -16.63 -5.09 -21.37
C ALA A 203 -15.66 -4.68 -22.49
N GLY A 204 -14.56 -3.98 -22.14
CA GLY A 204 -13.54 -3.53 -23.07
C GLY A 204 -12.47 -4.58 -23.32
N ARG A 205 -11.46 -4.21 -24.11
CA ARG A 205 -10.26 -5.05 -24.37
C ARG A 205 -9.51 -5.42 -23.08
N ASN A 206 -9.41 -4.45 -22.18
CA ASN A 206 -8.71 -4.55 -20.90
C ASN A 206 -9.69 -4.31 -19.76
N SER A 207 -9.32 -4.77 -18.56
CA SER A 207 -10.07 -4.47 -17.34
C SER A 207 -10.13 -2.95 -17.09
N PRO A 208 -11.12 -2.44 -16.32
CA PRO A 208 -11.14 -1.04 -15.93
C PRO A 208 -9.86 -0.62 -15.19
N TYR A 209 -9.31 -1.53 -14.38
CA TYR A 209 -8.05 -1.29 -13.66
C TYR A 209 -6.86 -1.18 -14.59
N THR A 210 -6.68 -2.15 -15.48
CA THR A 210 -5.56 -2.14 -16.43
C THR A 210 -5.68 -0.99 -17.44
N THR A 211 -6.90 -0.65 -17.87
CA THR A 211 -7.15 0.52 -18.73
C THR A 211 -6.68 1.82 -18.06
N ALA A 212 -7.03 2.02 -16.79
CA ALA A 212 -6.57 3.17 -16.02
C ALA A 212 -5.05 3.13 -15.79
N LEU A 213 -4.50 1.97 -15.43
CA LEU A 213 -3.07 1.78 -15.20
C LEU A 213 -2.22 2.15 -16.42
N LEU A 214 -2.64 1.71 -17.62
CA LEU A 214 -1.93 1.99 -18.87
C LEU A 214 -1.91 3.47 -19.26
N ARG A 215 -2.93 4.24 -18.84
CA ARG A 215 -3.00 5.69 -19.06
C ARG A 215 -1.91 6.44 -18.32
N HIS A 216 -1.55 5.96 -17.13
CA HIS A 216 -0.62 6.66 -16.23
C HIS A 216 0.77 6.05 -16.16
N LEU A 217 0.94 4.77 -16.51
CA LEU A 217 2.23 4.07 -16.55
C LEU A 217 3.29 4.83 -17.37
N GLY A 218 2.89 5.41 -18.51
CA GLY A 218 3.79 6.16 -19.39
C GLY A 218 4.17 7.56 -18.90
N ASN A 219 3.56 8.07 -17.84
CA ASN A 219 3.77 9.43 -17.38
C ASN A 219 4.98 9.52 -16.46
N SER A 220 6.11 9.96 -17.03
CA SER A 220 7.38 10.10 -16.29
C SER A 220 7.39 11.17 -15.21
N ALA A 221 6.38 12.04 -15.17
CA ALA A 221 6.26 13.07 -14.15
C ALA A 221 5.56 12.57 -12.87
N LEU A 222 4.90 11.40 -12.91
CA LEU A 222 4.19 10.85 -11.76
C LEU A 222 5.11 10.02 -10.88
N GLU A 223 5.18 10.42 -9.61
CA GLU A 223 5.70 9.56 -8.54
C GLU A 223 4.76 8.35 -8.37
N VAL A 224 5.27 7.21 -7.92
CA VAL A 224 4.50 5.95 -7.93
C VAL A 224 3.18 6.02 -7.12
N TYR A 225 3.13 6.74 -6.01
CA TYR A 225 1.87 6.93 -5.27
C TYR A 225 0.90 7.84 -6.02
N ASP A 226 1.41 8.89 -6.68
CA ASP A 226 0.59 9.75 -7.52
C ASP A 226 0.02 8.98 -8.72
N LEU A 227 0.83 8.13 -9.36
CA LEU A 227 0.38 7.23 -10.42
C LEU A 227 -0.78 6.36 -9.92
N PHE A 228 -0.64 5.69 -8.77
CA PHE A 228 -1.72 4.84 -8.27
C PHE A 228 -2.92 5.61 -7.72
N ARG A 229 -2.75 6.88 -7.34
CA ARG A 229 -3.87 7.79 -7.03
C ARG A 229 -4.69 8.08 -8.27
N GLU A 230 -4.04 8.45 -9.38
CA GLU A 230 -4.72 8.69 -10.66
C GLU A 230 -5.42 7.41 -11.18
N VAL A 231 -4.77 6.26 -11.07
CA VAL A 231 -5.39 4.96 -11.39
C VAL A 231 -6.62 4.70 -10.53
N HIS A 232 -6.56 5.00 -9.22
CA HIS A 232 -7.72 4.84 -8.35
C HIS A 232 -8.89 5.74 -8.77
N GLU A 233 -8.62 6.98 -9.14
CA GLU A 233 -9.65 7.94 -9.61
C GLU A 233 -10.35 7.43 -10.87
N ASP A 234 -9.58 7.05 -11.88
CA ASP A 234 -10.10 6.55 -13.16
C ASP A 234 -10.94 5.27 -13.01
N VAL A 235 -10.53 4.35 -12.12
CA VAL A 235 -11.26 3.08 -11.92
C VAL A 235 -12.55 3.30 -11.18
N VAL A 236 -12.55 4.15 -10.15
CA VAL A 236 -13.78 4.49 -9.43
C VAL A 236 -14.78 5.17 -10.36
N GLU A 237 -14.30 6.06 -11.25
CA GLU A 237 -15.14 6.69 -12.25
C GLU A 237 -15.69 5.66 -13.26
N ALA A 238 -14.82 4.88 -13.90
CA ALA A 238 -15.20 3.93 -14.93
C ALA A 238 -16.17 2.83 -14.41
N THR A 239 -16.05 2.47 -13.13
CA THR A 239 -16.90 1.44 -12.50
C THR A 239 -18.03 2.01 -11.67
N ARG A 240 -18.24 3.33 -11.67
CA ARG A 240 -19.26 4.01 -10.85
C ARG A 240 -19.17 3.63 -9.36
N GLY A 241 -17.94 3.48 -8.86
CA GLY A 241 -17.61 3.15 -7.48
C GLY A 241 -17.78 1.67 -7.09
N GLN A 242 -18.15 0.79 -8.03
CA GLN A 242 -18.27 -0.65 -7.77
C GLN A 242 -16.91 -1.31 -7.51
N GLN A 243 -15.85 -0.81 -8.15
CA GLN A 243 -14.47 -1.25 -7.95
C GLN A 243 -13.65 -0.11 -7.35
N GLN A 244 -12.86 -0.43 -6.33
CA GLN A 244 -12.03 0.56 -5.61
C GLN A 244 -10.61 0.03 -5.45
N PRO A 245 -9.64 0.52 -6.24
CA PRO A 245 -8.25 0.12 -6.07
C PRO A 245 -7.68 0.53 -4.72
N ALA A 246 -6.69 -0.20 -4.22
CA ALA A 246 -6.00 0.15 -2.99
C ALA A 246 -4.50 -0.14 -3.12
N ILE A 247 -3.67 0.71 -2.51
CA ILE A 247 -2.23 0.49 -2.41
C ILE A 247 -1.83 0.30 -0.95
N TYR A 248 -0.99 -0.69 -0.68
CA TYR A 248 -0.46 -1.00 0.64
C TYR A 248 1.07 -1.04 0.61
N GLY A 249 1.69 -0.83 1.77
CA GLY A 249 3.14 -0.72 1.91
C GLY A 249 3.66 0.71 1.94
N GLN A 250 4.95 0.83 2.22
CA GLN A 250 5.61 2.11 2.48
C GLN A 250 6.91 2.18 1.68
N MET A 251 7.08 3.26 0.93
CA MET A 251 8.39 3.63 0.42
C MET A 251 9.16 4.52 1.40
N GLY A 252 10.48 4.53 1.26
CA GLY A 252 11.33 5.50 1.95
C GLY A 252 11.08 6.94 1.49
N ARG A 253 11.85 7.90 2.00
CA ARG A 253 11.69 9.34 1.74
C ARG A 253 11.95 9.77 0.28
N GLN A 254 12.41 8.84 -0.57
CA GLN A 254 12.74 9.12 -1.97
C GLN A 254 11.49 8.97 -2.82
N ARG A 255 11.24 9.97 -3.68
CA ARG A 255 10.22 9.87 -4.72
C ARG A 255 10.71 8.85 -5.74
N VAL A 256 9.94 7.79 -5.96
CA VAL A 256 10.28 6.78 -6.96
C VAL A 256 9.36 6.96 -8.16
N PHE A 257 9.98 6.99 -9.33
CA PHE A 257 9.30 7.11 -10.61
C PHE A 257 9.51 5.80 -11.38
N LEU A 258 8.49 5.35 -12.10
CA LEU A 258 8.59 4.16 -12.94
C LEU A 258 9.32 4.44 -14.27
N ALA A 259 9.25 5.67 -14.77
CA ALA A 259 10.06 6.12 -15.89
C ALA A 259 11.40 6.67 -15.35
N GLY A 260 12.52 6.17 -15.87
CA GLY A 260 13.86 6.46 -15.36
C GLY A 260 14.40 7.90 -15.54
N VAL A 261 13.55 8.94 -15.64
CA VAL A 261 13.98 10.35 -15.74
C VAL A 261 13.09 11.24 -14.88
N ALA A 262 13.67 11.84 -13.83
CA ALA A 262 13.03 12.92 -13.08
C ALA A 262 13.06 14.22 -13.92
N PRO A 263 11.93 14.93 -14.14
CA PRO A 263 11.95 16.22 -14.81
C PRO A 263 12.66 17.27 -13.94
N GLY A 264 13.54 18.06 -14.57
CA GLY A 264 14.36 19.09 -13.93
C GLY A 264 13.54 20.15 -13.18
N ALA A 265 14.14 20.63 -12.09
CA ALA A 265 13.56 21.57 -11.13
C ALA A 265 13.00 22.84 -11.79
N ALA A 266 11.67 22.94 -11.88
CA ALA A 266 10.96 24.19 -12.04
C ALA A 266 10.40 24.65 -10.68
N ARG A 267 10.67 25.90 -10.34
CA ARG A 267 10.32 26.55 -9.06
C ARG A 267 8.79 26.63 -8.90
N PRO A 268 8.21 26.21 -7.76
CA PRO A 268 6.76 26.30 -7.56
C PRO A 268 6.30 27.76 -7.36
N PRO A 269 5.04 28.08 -7.72
CA PRO A 269 4.46 29.40 -7.47
C PRO A 269 4.30 29.66 -5.97
N GLN A 270 4.41 30.93 -5.56
CA GLN A 270 4.30 31.35 -4.17
C GLN A 270 2.93 31.01 -3.56
N PRO A 271 2.88 30.64 -2.27
CA PRO A 271 1.65 30.31 -1.58
C PRO A 271 0.75 31.54 -1.43
N ALA A 272 -0.55 31.36 -1.68
CA ALA A 272 -1.57 32.32 -1.32
C ALA A 272 -1.68 32.39 0.22
N THR A 273 -1.62 33.59 0.77
CA THR A 273 -1.81 33.86 2.20
C THR A 273 -3.24 33.55 2.62
N LEU A 274 -3.40 32.67 3.62
CA LEU A 274 -4.67 32.37 4.28
C LEU A 274 -4.98 33.38 5.42
N PRO A 275 -6.26 33.62 5.75
CA PRO A 275 -6.65 34.58 6.78
C PRO A 275 -6.35 34.06 8.20
N ALA A 276 -5.98 34.98 9.10
CA ALA A 276 -5.59 34.70 10.47
C ALA A 276 -6.74 34.07 11.30
N ILE A 277 -6.46 32.93 11.94
CA ILE A 277 -7.33 32.32 12.95
C ILE A 277 -6.98 32.95 14.30
N THR A 278 -7.76 33.95 14.72
CA THR A 278 -7.58 34.61 16.01
C THR A 278 -8.15 33.75 17.14
N THR A 279 -7.32 33.35 18.09
CA THR A 279 -7.73 32.72 19.34
C THR A 279 -8.18 33.79 20.33
N THR A 280 -9.48 33.86 20.61
CA THR A 280 -10.02 34.55 21.80
C THR A 280 -10.70 33.54 22.73
N PRO A 281 -10.54 33.65 24.06
CA PRO A 281 -11.20 32.77 25.01
C PRO A 281 -12.67 33.17 25.18
N ILE A 282 -13.59 32.19 25.15
CA ILE A 282 -15.04 32.40 25.33
C ILE A 282 -15.41 32.14 26.80
N PRO A 283 -16.23 32.99 27.45
CA PRO A 283 -16.67 32.83 28.84
C PRO A 283 -17.81 31.79 28.96
N PRO A 284 -18.12 31.29 30.18
CA PRO A 284 -19.06 30.18 30.33
C PRO A 284 -20.50 30.68 30.13
N THR A 285 -21.23 30.07 29.20
CA THR A 285 -22.68 30.23 29.08
C THR A 285 -23.39 28.87 29.01
N ARG A 286 -24.58 28.84 29.61
CA ARG A 286 -25.43 27.68 29.96
C ARG A 286 -25.81 26.80 28.75
N PRO A 287 -26.17 25.52 28.97
CA PRO A 287 -26.47 24.60 27.90
C PRO A 287 -27.84 24.96 27.30
N SER A 288 -27.83 25.38 26.05
CA SER A 288 -29.00 25.40 25.18
C SER A 288 -28.84 24.30 24.13
N THR A 289 -29.98 23.77 23.70
CA THR A 289 -30.21 22.62 22.83
C THR A 289 -29.56 22.73 21.43
N GLN A 290 -28.22 22.70 21.35
CA GLN A 290 -27.43 22.73 20.10
C GLN A 290 -26.70 21.42 19.80
N PHE A 291 -26.80 20.42 20.67
CA PHE A 291 -26.07 19.16 20.50
C PHE A 291 -26.61 18.24 19.37
N SER A 292 -27.67 18.62 18.64
CA SER A 292 -28.23 17.82 17.54
C SER A 292 -27.75 18.18 16.13
N ASP A 293 -27.32 19.43 15.86
CA ASP A 293 -27.06 19.88 14.49
C ASP A 293 -25.61 19.64 14.03
N THR A 294 -24.62 19.94 14.89
CA THR A 294 -23.20 19.75 14.53
C THR A 294 -22.83 18.28 14.37
N ALA A 295 -23.35 17.40 15.23
CA ALA A 295 -23.11 15.96 15.14
C ALA A 295 -23.69 15.37 13.83
N LEU A 296 -24.90 15.79 13.46
CA LEU A 296 -25.52 15.41 12.18
C LEU A 296 -24.73 15.95 10.99
N GLN A 297 -24.23 17.20 11.06
CA GLN A 297 -23.39 17.77 10.02
C GLN A 297 -22.03 17.05 9.90
N LEU A 298 -21.42 16.63 11.02
CA LEU A 298 -20.22 15.80 11.01
C LEU A 298 -20.48 14.44 10.38
N GLU A 299 -21.60 13.80 10.68
CA GLU A 299 -22.00 12.53 10.05
C GLU A 299 -22.25 12.71 8.54
N GLN A 300 -22.93 13.78 8.14
CA GLN A 300 -23.13 14.12 6.73
C GLN A 300 -21.81 14.40 6.01
N ALA A 301 -20.89 15.10 6.67
CA ALA A 301 -19.56 15.34 6.14
C ALA A 301 -18.77 14.03 5.99
N GLN A 302 -18.81 13.14 6.99
CA GLN A 302 -18.17 11.83 6.93
C GLN A 302 -18.80 10.94 5.84
N ALA A 303 -20.12 10.97 5.68
CA ALA A 303 -20.81 10.29 4.59
C ALA A 303 -20.43 10.88 3.23
N ALA A 304 -20.26 12.20 3.14
CA ALA A 304 -19.74 12.87 1.94
C ALA A 304 -18.28 12.49 1.67
N LEU A 305 -17.42 12.40 2.69
CA LEU A 305 -16.04 11.89 2.57
C LEU A 305 -16.03 10.44 2.08
N GLY A 306 -16.89 9.57 2.65
CA GLY A 306 -17.04 8.18 2.25
C GLY A 306 -17.57 8.00 0.82
N ARG A 307 -18.44 8.93 0.37
CA ARG A 307 -18.92 9.03 -1.02
C ARG A 307 -17.99 9.84 -1.93
N ARG A 308 -16.82 10.27 -1.41
CA ARG A 308 -15.83 11.12 -2.11
C ARG A 308 -16.38 12.45 -2.64
N HIS A 309 -17.48 12.96 -2.08
CA HIS A 309 -17.98 14.31 -2.34
C HIS A 309 -17.14 15.33 -1.56
N PHE A 310 -15.85 15.42 -1.87
CA PHE A 310 -14.89 16.16 -1.05
C PHE A 310 -15.16 17.66 -1.00
N ALA A 311 -15.64 18.26 -2.09
CA ALA A 311 -16.06 19.66 -2.07
C ALA A 311 -17.24 19.90 -1.11
N GLN A 312 -18.22 18.98 -1.11
CA GLN A 312 -19.35 19.01 -0.18
C GLN A 312 -18.90 18.78 1.27
N ALA A 313 -18.08 17.76 1.51
CA ALA A 313 -17.51 17.49 2.82
C ALA A 313 -16.72 18.69 3.34
N PHE A 314 -15.86 19.28 2.51
CA PHE A 314 -15.09 20.47 2.88
C PHE A 314 -16.00 21.65 3.21
N ALA A 315 -17.07 21.86 2.43
CA ALA A 315 -18.04 22.92 2.67
C ALA A 315 -18.78 22.75 4.00
N ILE A 316 -19.15 21.51 4.37
CA ILE A 316 -19.80 21.19 5.65
C ILE A 316 -18.80 21.32 6.81
N LEU A 317 -17.56 20.82 6.65
CA LEU A 317 -16.55 20.80 7.71
C LEU A 317 -15.98 22.19 8.01
N SER A 318 -15.86 23.06 7.01
CA SER A 318 -15.24 24.38 7.14
C SER A 318 -15.82 25.26 8.26
N PRO A 319 -17.15 25.46 8.36
CA PRO A 319 -17.72 26.23 9.48
C PRO A 319 -17.52 25.54 10.84
N ILE A 320 -17.60 24.21 10.90
CA ILE A 320 -17.45 23.42 12.14
C ILE A 320 -15.99 23.46 12.64
N ALA A 321 -15.03 23.40 11.71
CA ALA A 321 -13.61 23.57 12.03
C ALA A 321 -13.31 25.00 12.53
N ARG A 322 -13.97 26.03 11.97
CA ARG A 322 -13.84 27.42 12.46
C ARG A 322 -14.40 27.63 13.86
N SER A 323 -15.40 26.86 14.29
CA SER A 323 -15.84 26.85 15.69
C SER A 323 -14.90 26.07 16.62
N GLY A 324 -13.82 25.48 16.08
CA GLY A 324 -12.80 24.79 16.86
C GLY A 324 -13.16 23.34 17.21
N ASP A 325 -14.08 22.70 16.48
CA ASP A 325 -14.39 21.28 16.67
C ASP A 325 -13.20 20.40 16.27
N ALA A 326 -12.75 19.54 17.18
CA ALA A 326 -11.56 18.74 17.00
C ALA A 326 -11.69 17.70 15.86
N THR A 327 -12.89 17.16 15.65
CA THR A 327 -13.17 16.16 14.60
C THR A 327 -13.14 16.84 13.23
N ALA A 328 -13.78 17.99 13.08
CA ALA A 328 -13.75 18.73 11.82
C ALA A 328 -12.33 19.23 11.48
N LEU A 329 -11.59 19.71 12.47
CA LEU A 329 -10.18 20.07 12.30
C LEU A 329 -9.34 18.86 11.84
N TYR A 330 -9.53 17.69 12.47
CA TYR A 330 -8.86 16.46 12.05
C TYR A 330 -9.21 16.07 10.61
N LEU A 331 -10.50 16.08 10.25
CA LEU A 331 -10.96 15.70 8.92
C LEU A 331 -10.43 16.66 7.85
N ILE A 332 -10.45 17.97 8.08
CA ILE A 332 -9.84 18.94 7.15
C ILE A 332 -8.32 18.75 7.06
N GLY A 333 -7.65 18.51 8.19
CA GLY A 333 -6.22 18.19 8.19
C GLY A 333 -5.89 16.94 7.38
N ALA A 334 -6.72 15.90 7.49
CA ALA A 334 -6.61 14.70 6.67
C ALA A 334 -6.87 15.01 5.18
N MET A 335 -7.84 15.86 4.86
CA MET A 335 -8.13 16.28 3.49
C MET A 335 -6.94 17.01 2.86
N TYR A 336 -6.30 17.95 3.57
CA TYR A 336 -5.08 18.61 3.09
C TYR A 336 -3.89 17.65 3.00
N ARG A 337 -3.76 16.71 3.94
CA ARG A 337 -2.69 15.71 3.93
C ARG A 337 -2.76 14.81 2.70
N TRP A 338 -3.97 14.47 2.25
CA TRP A 338 -4.21 13.53 1.15
C TRP A 338 -4.68 14.20 -0.15
N GLY A 339 -4.79 15.53 -0.19
CA GLY A 339 -5.28 16.26 -1.36
C GLY A 339 -6.74 15.96 -1.73
N GLN A 340 -7.61 15.75 -0.73
CA GLN A 340 -9.01 15.37 -0.96
C GLN A 340 -9.89 16.62 -1.13
N GLY A 341 -10.32 16.90 -2.37
CA GLY A 341 -11.17 18.06 -2.70
C GLY A 341 -10.45 19.40 -2.73
N ARG A 342 -9.15 19.41 -2.42
CA ARG A 342 -8.21 20.54 -2.56
C ARG A 342 -6.82 19.97 -2.85
N PRO A 343 -5.89 20.75 -3.43
CA PRO A 343 -4.51 20.32 -3.58
C PRO A 343 -3.91 19.85 -2.25
N GLN A 344 -3.03 18.85 -2.33
CA GLN A 344 -2.30 18.37 -1.17
C GLN A 344 -1.46 19.52 -0.60
N ASP A 345 -1.60 19.77 0.69
CA ASP A 345 -0.84 20.78 1.41
C ASP A 345 -0.42 20.21 2.77
N PRO A 346 0.72 19.51 2.82
CA PRO A 346 1.20 18.91 4.06
C PRO A 346 1.49 19.93 5.18
N PRO A 347 2.05 21.12 4.92
CA PRO A 347 2.12 22.19 5.92
C PRO A 347 0.74 22.59 6.48
N ALA A 348 -0.25 22.87 5.64
CA ALA A 348 -1.60 23.21 6.11
C ALA A 348 -2.21 22.04 6.90
N ALA A 349 -1.99 20.80 6.47
CA ALA A 349 -2.42 19.63 7.22
C ALA A 349 -1.83 19.61 8.64
N VAL A 350 -0.55 19.96 8.81
CA VAL A 350 0.06 20.05 10.15
C VAL A 350 -0.62 21.10 11.00
N GLU A 351 -0.98 22.26 10.46
CA GLU A 351 -1.68 23.30 11.22
C GLU A 351 -3.03 22.81 11.75
N TYR A 352 -3.86 22.23 10.87
CA TYR A 352 -5.17 21.68 11.25
C TYR A 352 -5.06 20.50 12.23
N LEU A 353 -4.11 19.59 12.00
CA LEU A 353 -3.87 18.44 12.86
C LEU A 353 -3.30 18.84 14.22
N SER A 354 -2.46 19.88 14.29
CA SER A 354 -1.99 20.46 15.56
C SER A 354 -3.15 21.03 16.34
N ALA A 355 -4.01 21.83 15.69
CA ALA A 355 -5.18 22.41 16.33
C ALA A 355 -6.18 21.35 16.86
N ALA A 356 -6.33 20.22 16.14
CA ALA A 356 -7.14 19.08 16.58
C ALA A 356 -6.47 18.29 17.72
N ALA A 357 -5.15 18.08 17.65
CA ALA A 357 -4.38 17.39 18.66
C ALA A 357 -4.36 18.16 20.00
N ASP A 358 -4.19 19.48 19.95
CA ASP A 358 -4.26 20.37 21.12
C ASP A 358 -5.63 20.31 21.82
N ARG A 359 -6.67 19.87 21.11
CA ARG A 359 -8.04 19.69 21.62
C ARG A 359 -8.36 18.24 22.01
N GLY A 360 -7.36 17.37 22.07
CA GLY A 360 -7.54 16.00 22.55
C GLY A 360 -7.90 14.97 21.48
N HIS A 361 -7.85 15.29 20.17
CA HIS A 361 -8.19 14.30 19.14
C HIS A 361 -7.07 13.26 18.93
N ALA A 362 -7.29 12.02 19.35
CA ALA A 362 -6.28 10.96 19.36
C ALA A 362 -5.76 10.57 17.95
N ASP A 363 -6.63 10.49 16.93
CA ASP A 363 -6.17 10.23 15.55
C ASP A 363 -5.31 11.38 15.01
N ALA A 364 -5.64 12.63 15.35
CA ALA A 364 -4.88 13.79 14.95
C ALA A 364 -3.50 13.78 15.61
N MET A 365 -3.41 13.48 16.91
CA MET A 365 -2.14 13.28 17.61
C MET A 365 -1.29 12.19 16.95
N THR A 366 -1.87 11.02 16.63
CA THR A 366 -1.16 9.91 15.99
C THR A 366 -0.67 10.27 14.58
N THR A 367 -1.50 11.00 13.83
CA THR A 367 -1.23 11.47 12.47
C THR A 367 -0.12 12.53 12.48
N LEU A 368 -0.22 13.52 13.37
CA LEU A 368 0.77 14.56 13.59
C LEU A 368 2.11 13.99 14.08
N ALA A 369 2.06 13.02 15.00
CA ALA A 369 3.25 12.28 15.45
C ALA A 369 3.96 11.60 14.27
N SER A 370 3.20 10.98 13.36
CA SER A 370 3.76 10.39 12.14
C SER A 370 4.39 11.45 11.23
N MET A 371 3.78 12.63 11.13
CA MET A 371 4.29 13.73 10.32
C MET A 371 5.60 14.29 10.89
N TYR A 372 5.70 14.45 12.22
CA TYR A 372 6.97 14.79 12.88
C TYR A 372 8.01 13.68 12.77
N ARG A 373 7.63 12.39 12.88
CA ARG A 373 8.56 11.27 12.74
C ARG A 373 9.15 11.17 11.32
N THR A 374 8.29 11.37 10.33
CA THR A 374 8.64 11.27 8.90
C THR A 374 9.13 12.59 8.31
N GLY A 375 8.91 13.72 8.97
CA GLY A 375 9.20 15.05 8.44
C GLY A 375 8.37 15.43 7.20
N VAL A 376 7.10 15.01 7.15
CA VAL A 376 6.16 15.38 6.08
C VAL A 376 5.41 16.63 6.51
N GLY A 377 5.46 17.71 5.73
CA GLY A 377 4.81 18.99 6.06
C GLY A 377 5.49 19.79 7.18
N VAL A 378 6.36 19.17 7.97
CA VAL A 378 7.19 19.78 9.01
C VAL A 378 8.59 19.16 9.04
N PRO A 379 9.60 19.85 9.61
CA PRO A 379 10.89 19.25 9.91
C PRO A 379 10.73 17.98 10.76
N ARG A 380 11.58 16.98 10.50
CA ARG A 380 11.59 15.75 11.29
C ARG A 380 11.99 16.07 12.74
N ASP A 381 11.15 15.66 13.69
CA ASP A 381 11.34 15.86 15.12
C ASP A 381 10.82 14.64 15.89
N ILE A 382 11.74 13.73 16.24
CA ILE A 382 11.40 12.48 16.93
C ILE A 382 10.92 12.73 18.36
N PRO A 383 11.53 13.63 19.17
CA PRO A 383 10.98 14.02 20.45
C PRO A 383 9.51 14.49 20.39
N ARG A 384 9.15 15.36 19.42
CA ARG A 384 7.74 15.76 19.23
C ARG A 384 6.85 14.61 18.78
N ALA A 385 7.35 13.72 17.92
CA ALA A 385 6.59 12.53 17.53
C ALA A 385 6.27 11.63 18.74
N LEU A 386 7.26 11.37 19.59
CA LEU A 386 7.08 10.61 20.82
C LEU A 386 6.09 11.29 21.76
N HIS A 387 6.20 12.60 21.94
CA HIS A 387 5.25 13.38 22.75
C HIS A 387 3.81 13.14 22.30
N TRP A 388 3.53 13.29 21.01
CA TRP A 388 2.19 13.11 20.45
C TRP A 388 1.71 11.65 20.47
N TYR A 389 2.58 10.68 20.16
CA TYR A 389 2.20 9.27 20.30
C TYR A 389 1.89 8.89 21.74
N MET A 390 2.67 9.37 22.73
CA MET A 390 2.43 9.10 24.14
C MET A 390 1.10 9.71 24.60
N ASN A 391 0.77 10.93 24.17
CA ASN A 391 -0.52 11.54 24.47
C ASN A 391 -1.69 10.77 23.85
N ALA A 392 -1.58 10.33 22.60
CA ALA A 392 -2.60 9.47 21.98
C ALA A 392 -2.74 8.13 22.71
N ALA A 393 -1.64 7.51 23.13
CA ALA A 393 -1.64 6.27 23.88
C ALA A 393 -2.29 6.41 25.28
N ARG A 394 -2.24 7.59 25.91
CA ARG A 394 -2.99 7.88 27.15
C ARG A 394 -4.50 7.88 26.93
N LEU A 395 -4.95 8.17 25.71
CA LEU A 395 -6.35 8.11 25.29
C LEU A 395 -6.72 6.72 24.75
N ASP A 396 -6.01 5.67 25.17
CA ASP A 396 -6.19 4.28 24.74
C ASP A 396 -6.07 4.06 23.22
N HIS A 397 -5.37 4.94 22.51
CA HIS A 397 -5.21 4.80 21.05
C HIS A 397 -4.18 3.73 20.69
N ILE A 398 -4.66 2.52 20.40
CA ILE A 398 -3.86 1.30 20.15
C ILE A 398 -2.77 1.52 19.10
N ASN A 399 -3.11 2.16 17.97
CA ASN A 399 -2.15 2.44 16.89
C ASN A 399 -0.98 3.34 17.34
N ALA A 400 -1.18 4.21 18.34
CA ALA A 400 -0.11 5.05 18.86
C ALA A 400 0.85 4.23 19.74
N SER A 401 0.29 3.37 20.61
CA SER A 401 1.04 2.42 21.44
C SER A 401 1.87 1.46 20.60
N TYR A 402 1.29 0.91 19.53
CA TYR A 402 2.02 0.06 18.59
C TYR A 402 3.18 0.79 17.90
N ARG A 403 2.96 2.05 17.47
CA ARG A 403 4.02 2.86 16.87
C ARG A 403 5.15 3.18 17.86
N LEU A 404 4.84 3.40 19.13
CA LEU A 404 5.84 3.54 20.18
C LEU A 404 6.65 2.24 20.33
N ALA A 405 5.99 1.08 20.35
CA ALA A 405 6.68 -0.21 20.41
C ALA A 405 7.69 -0.38 19.26
N LEU A 406 7.29 -0.03 18.03
CA LEU A 406 8.17 -0.06 16.86
C LEU A 406 9.36 0.91 16.97
N ILE A 407 9.13 2.14 17.44
CA ILE A 407 10.20 3.15 17.57
C ILE A 407 11.29 2.66 18.54
N TYR A 408 10.90 2.14 19.71
CA TYR A 408 11.86 1.63 20.69
C TYR A 408 12.50 0.30 20.28
N HIS A 409 11.78 -0.55 19.55
CA HIS A 409 12.32 -1.80 19.02
C HIS A 409 13.39 -1.54 17.95
N GLN A 410 13.12 -0.62 17.02
CA GLN A 410 14.00 -0.33 15.88
C GLN A 410 15.10 0.68 16.22
N GLY A 411 14.86 1.55 17.21
CA GLY A 411 15.72 2.68 17.55
C GLY A 411 15.58 3.84 16.56
N ASP A 412 14.36 4.14 16.10
CA ASP A 412 14.10 5.23 15.15
C ASP A 412 14.24 6.59 15.84
N GLY A 413 15.46 7.15 15.83
CA GLY A 413 15.77 8.45 16.43
C GLY A 413 15.82 8.46 17.96
N VAL A 414 15.76 7.29 18.58
CA VAL A 414 16.06 7.04 20.00
C VAL A 414 16.91 5.78 20.12
N ALA A 415 17.57 5.59 21.27
CA ALA A 415 18.25 4.33 21.55
C ALA A 415 17.25 3.17 21.54
N ARG A 416 17.68 2.01 21.02
CA ARG A 416 16.88 0.78 21.11
C ARG A 416 16.66 0.43 22.57
N ASP A 417 15.41 0.18 22.92
CA ASP A 417 15.01 -0.26 24.26
C ASP A 417 13.94 -1.35 24.11
N PRO A 418 14.32 -2.65 24.10
CA PRO A 418 13.36 -3.74 23.96
C PRO A 418 12.41 -3.84 25.17
N VAL A 419 12.81 -3.35 26.35
CA VAL A 419 11.94 -3.31 27.54
C VAL A 419 10.84 -2.28 27.35
N GLN A 420 11.19 -1.09 26.88
CA GLN A 420 10.21 -0.04 26.57
C GLN A 420 9.34 -0.42 25.36
N ALA A 421 9.91 -1.10 24.36
CA ALA A 421 9.16 -1.64 23.24
C ALA A 421 8.09 -2.65 23.69
N MET A 422 8.48 -3.62 24.52
CA MET A 422 7.56 -4.61 25.11
C MET A 422 6.50 -3.94 25.96
N MET A 423 6.88 -2.97 26.80
CA MET A 423 5.90 -2.21 27.60
C MET A 423 4.82 -1.57 26.72
N TRP A 424 5.21 -0.87 25.66
CA TRP A 424 4.27 -0.23 24.73
C TRP A 424 3.45 -1.25 23.92
N LEU A 425 4.02 -2.41 23.60
CA LEU A 425 3.30 -3.49 22.95
C LEU A 425 2.21 -4.05 23.87
N LEU A 426 2.51 -4.28 25.16
CA LEU A 426 1.52 -4.69 26.16
C LEU A 426 0.43 -3.62 26.42
N VAL A 427 0.71 -2.33 26.18
CA VAL A 427 -0.33 -1.28 26.17
C VAL A 427 -1.27 -1.48 24.97
N ALA A 428 -0.75 -1.85 23.80
CA ALA A 428 -1.55 -2.10 22.60
C ALA A 428 -2.39 -3.40 22.69
N GLU A 429 -1.85 -4.47 23.29
CA GLU A 429 -2.46 -5.81 23.35
C GLU A 429 -3.75 -5.92 24.17
N GLY A 430 -4.07 -4.95 25.03
CA GLY A 430 -5.27 -5.02 25.87
C GLY A 430 -6.60 -5.11 25.12
N ARG A 431 -6.63 -4.89 23.79
CA ARG A 431 -7.87 -4.79 22.98
C ARG A 431 -7.77 -5.21 21.50
N SER A 432 -6.73 -5.90 21.01
CA SER A 432 -6.70 -6.45 19.63
C SER A 432 -5.57 -7.47 19.38
N PRO A 433 -5.72 -8.41 18.41
CA PRO A 433 -4.67 -9.35 18.04
C PRO A 433 -3.57 -8.65 17.21
N GLU A 434 -2.42 -8.46 17.83
CA GLU A 434 -1.20 -7.94 17.20
C GLU A 434 -0.53 -9.00 16.30
N PRO A 435 0.38 -8.62 15.38
CA PRO A 435 1.18 -9.59 14.66
C PRO A 435 2.10 -10.28 15.67
N ALA A 436 1.78 -11.54 16.01
CA ALA A 436 2.55 -12.41 16.91
C ALA A 436 4.07 -12.40 16.61
N ARG A 437 4.45 -12.04 15.38
CA ARG A 437 5.82 -11.82 14.95
C ARG A 437 6.56 -10.70 15.70
N LEU A 438 5.97 -9.52 15.92
CA LEU A 438 6.67 -8.43 16.62
C LEU A 438 6.86 -8.77 18.10
N GLN A 439 5.81 -9.32 18.73
CA GLN A 439 5.89 -9.84 20.10
C GLN A 439 7.01 -10.89 20.21
N ALA A 440 7.04 -11.89 19.32
CA ALA A 440 8.09 -12.90 19.30
C ALA A 440 9.49 -12.31 19.05
N GLN A 441 9.62 -11.29 18.21
CA GLN A 441 10.89 -10.61 17.95
C GLN A 441 11.41 -9.83 19.17
N ILE A 442 10.52 -9.21 19.93
CA ILE A 442 10.91 -8.50 21.15
C ILE A 442 11.17 -9.50 22.29
N ASP A 443 10.31 -10.50 22.47
CA ASP A 443 10.50 -11.57 23.46
C ASP A 443 11.84 -12.30 23.25
N ALA A 444 12.24 -12.57 22.01
CA ALA A 444 13.52 -13.19 21.69
C ALA A 444 14.75 -12.33 22.09
N GLN A 445 14.55 -11.04 22.35
CA GLN A 445 15.61 -10.09 22.77
C GLN A 445 15.59 -9.81 24.27
N LEU A 446 14.60 -10.29 25.01
CA LEU A 446 14.42 -9.99 26.42
C LEU A 446 14.84 -11.16 27.31
N THR A 447 15.57 -10.84 28.38
CA THR A 447 15.70 -11.76 29.50
C THR A 447 14.40 -11.79 30.32
N PRO A 448 14.16 -12.84 31.14
CA PRO A 448 13.01 -12.88 32.03
C PRO A 448 12.92 -11.67 32.98
N ASP A 449 14.06 -11.12 33.43
CA ASP A 449 14.09 -9.91 34.26
C ASP A 449 13.66 -8.66 33.50
N GLN A 450 14.11 -8.52 32.26
CA GLN A 450 13.73 -7.43 31.37
C GLN A 450 12.24 -7.48 31.00
N ARG A 451 11.67 -8.68 30.82
CA ARG A 451 10.23 -8.87 30.61
C ARG A 451 9.42 -8.47 31.85
N ARG A 452 9.86 -8.88 33.05
CA ARG A 452 9.25 -8.42 34.33
C ARG A 452 9.35 -6.91 34.51
N GLU A 453 10.45 -6.30 34.07
CA GLU A 453 10.60 -4.83 34.10
C GLU A 453 9.60 -4.13 33.17
N ALA A 454 9.39 -4.64 31.95
CA ALA A 454 8.39 -4.10 31.04
C ALA A 454 6.97 -4.11 31.66
N GLU A 455 6.60 -5.21 32.31
CA GLU A 455 5.33 -5.33 33.04
C GLU A 455 5.23 -4.38 34.25
N ARG A 456 6.35 -4.15 34.97
CA ARG A 456 6.39 -3.15 36.06
C ARG A 456 6.15 -1.75 35.52
N ARG A 457 6.83 -1.36 34.43
CA ARG A 457 6.65 -0.06 33.77
C ARG A 457 5.22 0.11 33.25
N LEU A 458 4.62 -0.95 32.71
CA LEU A 458 3.21 -0.95 32.30
C LEU A 458 2.27 -0.65 33.48
N ARG A 459 2.46 -1.31 34.62
CA ARG A 459 1.64 -1.06 35.83
C ARG A 459 1.79 0.38 36.31
N GLN A 460 3.02 0.91 36.32
CA GLN A 460 3.29 2.31 36.68
C GLN A 460 2.61 3.29 35.72
N TRP A 461 2.71 3.04 34.41
CA TRP A 461 2.05 3.84 33.38
C TRP A 461 0.54 3.85 33.57
N ARG A 462 -0.09 2.68 33.68
CA ARG A 462 -1.54 2.58 33.92
C ARG A 462 -1.96 3.34 35.18
N ALA A 463 -1.22 3.19 36.28
CA ALA A 463 -1.49 3.93 37.52
C ALA A 463 -1.26 5.45 37.43
N ALA A 464 -0.47 5.92 36.46
CA ALA A 464 -0.24 7.34 36.20
C ALA A 464 -1.31 7.94 35.27
N VAL A 465 -1.87 7.15 34.35
CA VAL A 465 -2.94 7.58 33.43
C VAL A 465 -4.33 7.51 34.07
N SER A 466 -4.52 6.67 35.09
CA SER A 466 -5.79 6.58 35.85
C SER A 466 -5.97 7.66 36.93
N ARG A 467 -5.02 8.59 37.10
CA ARG A 467 -5.11 9.76 37.99
C ARG A 467 -5.31 11.01 37.16
#